data_AF-A0A838QYH3-F1
#
_entry.id   AF-A0A838QYH3-F1
#
_cell.length_a   1.000
_cell.length_b   1.000
_cell.length_c   1.000
_cell.angle_alpha   90.00
_cell.angle_beta   90.00
_cell.angle_gamma   90.00
#
_symmetry.space_group_name_H-M   'P 1'
#
loop_
_entity.id
_entity.type
_entity.pdbx_description
1 polymer ?
#
loop_
_entity_poly.entity_id
_entity_poly.type
_entity_poly.pdbx_seq_one_letter_code
_entity_poly.pdbx_strand_id
1 'polypeptide(L)'
;MDCQQLAASEARTYLNADMLQPDVFELAGGTAAVFTARRPEKTTANEDAAAVISAGDGAAVLVVADGCGGMAGGEQAARIAMECLTASIAAAGTEGAGLRTAIVAGVEAANQQIRDMKTGAGATLAVVQLENGEARPYHVGDAQILL
;
A
#
# COMPACT_ATOMS: atom_id res chain seq x y z
N MET A 1 -13.31 16.77 10.12
CA MET A 1 -12.41 16.20 9.11
C MET A 1 -13.29 15.84 7.94
N ASP A 2 -12.96 16.31 6.74
CA ASP A 2 -13.73 15.97 5.55
C ASP A 2 -13.31 14.57 5.11
N CYS A 3 -14.24 13.62 5.19
CA CYS A 3 -14.00 12.26 4.71
C CYS A 3 -14.12 12.21 3.19
N GLN A 4 -13.11 11.63 2.56
CA GLN A 4 -13.05 11.38 1.13
C GLN A 4 -13.70 10.03 0.80
N GLN A 5 -14.18 9.87 -0.43
CA GLN A 5 -14.66 8.59 -0.95
C GLN A 5 -13.75 8.12 -2.09
N LEU A 6 -13.66 6.81 -2.27
CA LEU A 6 -13.00 6.18 -3.41
C LEU A 6 -14.04 5.42 -4.23
N ALA A 7 -13.99 5.56 -5.55
CA ALA A 7 -14.78 4.73 -6.46
C ALA A 7 -14.34 3.26 -6.37
N ALA A 8 -15.17 2.34 -6.85
CA ALA A 8 -14.81 0.93 -6.91
C ALA A 8 -13.54 0.72 -7.75
N SER A 9 -12.62 -0.10 -7.26
CA SER A 9 -11.30 -0.36 -7.86
C SER A 9 -10.39 0.88 -7.97
N GLU A 10 -10.72 1.97 -7.28
CA GLU A 10 -9.86 3.15 -7.18
C GLU A 10 -8.86 2.99 -6.03
N ALA A 11 -7.63 3.48 -6.25
CA ALA A 11 -6.58 3.54 -5.26
C ALA A 11 -6.10 4.97 -5.05
N ARG A 12 -5.88 5.32 -3.79
CA ARG A 12 -5.14 6.51 -3.38
C ARG A 12 -3.78 6.08 -2.83
N THR A 13 -2.71 6.52 -3.48
CA THR A 13 -1.33 6.18 -3.10
C THR A 13 -0.56 7.42 -2.62
N TYR A 14 0.26 7.26 -1.59
CA TYR A 14 1.14 8.26 -1.02
C TYR A 14 2.59 7.80 -1.23
N LEU A 15 3.33 8.50 -2.09
CA LEU A 15 4.71 8.19 -2.45
C LEU A 15 5.58 9.41 -2.20
N ASN A 16 6.70 9.23 -1.49
CA ASN A 16 7.59 10.33 -1.10
C ASN A 16 6.81 11.53 -0.51
N ALA A 17 5.77 11.22 0.29
CA ALA A 17 4.88 12.22 0.86
C ALA A 17 5.32 12.61 2.27
N ASP A 18 5.09 13.87 2.63
CA ASP A 18 5.34 14.40 3.96
C ASP A 18 4.11 15.21 4.39
N MET A 19 3.34 14.63 5.30
CA MET A 19 2.00 15.11 5.64
C MET A 19 2.00 15.89 6.95
N LEU A 20 1.23 16.98 7.00
CA LEU A 20 0.97 17.73 8.23
C LEU A 20 -0.30 17.26 8.96
N GLN A 21 -1.21 16.62 8.22
CA GLN A 21 -2.48 16.09 8.71
C GLN A 21 -2.82 14.82 7.92
N PRO A 22 -3.56 13.88 8.50
CA PRO A 22 -3.97 12.68 7.78
C PRO A 22 -5.02 12.99 6.71
N ASP A 23 -4.98 12.24 5.62
CA ASP A 23 -6.11 12.10 4.72
C ASP A 23 -7.03 11.02 5.28
N VAL A 24 -8.35 11.23 5.19
CA VAL A 24 -9.36 10.35 5.82
C VAL A 24 -10.37 9.90 4.75
N PHE A 25 -10.68 8.61 4.74
CA PHE A 25 -11.54 7.96 3.74
C PHE A 25 -12.66 7.16 4.41
N GLU A 26 -13.85 7.15 3.82
CA GLU A 26 -14.92 6.20 4.15
C GLU A 26 -14.83 4.98 3.21
N LEU A 27 -14.64 3.78 3.78
CA LEU A 27 -14.52 2.53 3.04
C LEU A 27 -14.83 1.33 3.91
N ALA A 28 -15.30 0.24 3.29
CA ALA A 28 -15.60 -1.02 3.96
C ALA A 28 -16.50 -0.89 5.21
N GLY A 29 -17.41 0.09 5.21
CA GLY A 29 -18.32 0.35 6.33
C GLY A 29 -17.70 1.06 7.54
N GLY A 30 -16.47 1.58 7.40
CA GLY A 30 -15.80 2.38 8.42
C GLY A 30 -14.92 3.48 7.83
N THR A 31 -13.99 3.97 8.65
CA THR A 31 -13.12 5.09 8.29
C THR A 31 -11.65 4.66 8.34
N ALA A 32 -10.87 4.96 7.29
CA ALA A 32 -9.41 4.83 7.32
C ALA A 32 -8.75 6.21 7.30
N ALA A 33 -7.78 6.42 8.18
CA ALA A 33 -6.91 7.59 8.16
C ALA A 33 -5.51 7.17 7.73
N VAL A 34 -4.91 7.93 6.81
CA VAL A 34 -3.55 7.67 6.32
C VAL A 34 -2.66 8.87 6.60
N PHE A 35 -1.48 8.57 7.11
CA PHE A 35 -0.45 9.55 7.41
C PHE A 35 0.91 8.95 7.07
N THR A 36 1.76 9.76 6.44
CA THR A 36 3.17 9.44 6.25
C THR A 36 3.98 10.71 6.41
N ALA A 37 5.13 10.60 7.06
CA ALA A 37 6.05 11.69 7.27
C ALA A 37 7.47 11.16 7.11
N ARG A 38 8.32 11.97 6.47
CA ARG A 38 9.72 11.61 6.34
C ARG A 38 10.38 11.60 7.72
N ARG A 39 11.34 10.69 7.94
CA ARG A 39 12.21 10.76 9.11
C ARG A 39 12.78 12.19 9.26
N PRO A 40 12.61 12.87 10.42
CA PRO A 40 12.93 14.30 10.56
C PRO A 40 14.38 14.67 10.23
N GLU A 41 15.32 13.75 10.45
CA GLU A 41 16.75 13.97 10.26
C GLU A 41 17.21 13.72 8.81
N LYS A 42 16.38 13.10 7.96
CA LYS A 42 16.71 12.83 6.56
C LYS A 42 16.44 14.06 5.69
N THR A 43 17.41 14.39 4.84
CA THR A 43 17.25 15.38 3.76
C THR A 43 16.92 14.72 2.40
N THR A 44 17.03 13.39 2.31
CA THR A 44 16.67 12.58 1.14
C THR A 44 15.15 12.42 1.02
N ALA A 45 14.67 11.69 0.00
CA ALA A 45 13.25 11.37 -0.14
C ALA A 45 12.70 10.58 1.08
N ASN A 46 11.39 10.69 1.32
CA ASN A 46 10.70 9.72 2.15
C ASN A 46 10.62 8.39 1.40
N GLU A 47 11.11 7.33 2.05
CA GLU A 47 11.14 5.98 1.48
C GLU A 47 9.92 5.16 1.91
N ASP A 48 9.09 5.71 2.79
CA ASP A 48 7.82 5.13 3.17
C ASP A 48 6.77 5.40 2.08
N ALA A 49 5.88 4.43 1.88
CA ALA A 49 4.72 4.55 1.02
C ALA A 49 3.47 3.98 1.70
N ALA A 50 2.31 4.50 1.30
CA ALA A 50 1.03 3.98 1.76
C ALA A 50 0.00 3.98 0.64
N ALA A 51 -1.00 3.10 0.74
CA ALA A 51 -2.15 3.11 -0.16
C ALA A 51 -3.46 2.75 0.56
N VAL A 52 -4.54 3.39 0.12
CA VAL A 52 -5.93 3.00 0.41
C VAL A 52 -6.56 2.58 -0.91
N ILE A 53 -7.08 1.36 -0.96
CA ILE A 53 -7.59 0.76 -2.19
C ILE A 53 -9.02 0.29 -1.94
N SER A 54 -9.97 0.81 -2.70
CA SER A 54 -11.34 0.31 -2.73
C SER A 54 -11.40 -0.92 -3.62
N ALA A 55 -11.84 -2.07 -3.11
CA ALA A 55 -11.86 -3.34 -3.84
C ALA A 55 -13.26 -3.75 -4.34
N GLY A 56 -14.24 -2.82 -4.30
CA GLY A 56 -15.63 -3.11 -4.64
C GLY A 56 -16.38 -3.83 -3.50
N ASP A 57 -17.71 -3.86 -3.57
CA ASP A 57 -18.60 -4.65 -2.67
C ASP A 57 -18.37 -4.46 -1.16
N GLY A 58 -17.95 -3.26 -0.74
CA GLY A 58 -17.66 -2.99 0.67
C GLY A 58 -16.36 -3.64 1.17
N ALA A 59 -15.49 -4.09 0.27
CA ALA A 59 -14.14 -4.53 0.56
C ALA A 59 -13.12 -3.42 0.30
N ALA A 60 -12.02 -3.46 1.05
CA ALA A 60 -10.92 -2.54 0.88
C ALA A 60 -9.58 -3.16 1.27
N VAL A 61 -8.49 -2.56 0.79
CA VAL A 61 -7.13 -2.93 1.15
C VAL A 61 -6.38 -1.69 1.62
N LEU A 62 -5.75 -1.78 2.79
CA LEU A 62 -4.82 -0.79 3.30
C LEU A 62 -3.40 -1.34 3.19
N VAL A 63 -2.47 -0.50 2.75
CA VAL A 63 -1.08 -0.89 2.52
C VAL A 63 -0.16 0.14 3.15
N VAL A 64 0.87 -0.32 3.84
CA VAL A 64 2.06 0.47 4.22
C VAL A 64 3.31 -0.27 3.77
N ALA A 65 4.29 0.49 3.29
CA ALA A 65 5.63 -0.01 2.97
C ALA A 65 6.69 0.91 3.59
N ASP A 66 7.74 0.31 4.16
CA ASP A 66 9.01 0.99 4.47
C ASP A 66 10.05 0.50 3.46
N GLY A 67 10.43 1.40 2.55
CA GLY A 67 11.45 1.15 1.54
C GLY A 67 12.85 1.18 2.14
N CYS A 68 13.65 0.16 1.86
CA CYS A 68 15.02 0.06 2.31
C CYS A 68 16.01 -0.06 1.14
N GLY A 69 17.10 0.70 1.22
CA GLY A 69 18.15 0.72 0.22
C GLY A 69 19.04 1.94 0.42
N GLY A 70 20.29 1.89 -0.03
CA GLY A 70 21.09 3.11 -0.10
C GLY A 70 20.49 4.12 -1.10
N MET A 71 21.03 5.34 -1.15
CA MET A 71 20.62 6.39 -2.10
C MET A 71 19.08 6.50 -2.25
N ALA A 72 18.53 6.45 -3.48
CA ALA A 72 17.09 6.50 -3.74
C ALA A 72 16.45 5.10 -3.90
N GLY A 73 17.16 4.03 -3.52
CA GLY A 73 16.71 2.66 -3.76
C GLY A 73 15.46 2.28 -2.98
N GLY A 74 15.33 2.75 -1.73
CA GLY A 74 14.17 2.46 -0.88
C GLY A 74 12.89 3.09 -1.43
N GLU A 75 12.91 4.37 -1.78
CA GLU A 75 11.75 5.05 -2.39
C GLU A 75 11.28 4.34 -3.67
N GLN A 76 12.22 3.95 -4.53
CA GLN A 76 11.88 3.25 -5.77
C GLN A 76 11.25 1.87 -5.49
N ALA A 77 11.77 1.13 -4.52
CA ALA A 77 11.23 -0.17 -4.15
C ALA A 77 9.82 -0.05 -3.54
N ALA A 78 9.59 0.91 -2.64
CA ALA A 78 8.28 1.17 -2.06
C ALA A 78 7.26 1.60 -3.12
N ARG A 79 7.66 2.45 -4.08
CA ARG A 79 6.85 2.84 -5.24
C ARG A 79 6.41 1.64 -6.08
N ILE A 80 7.36 0.79 -6.48
CA ILE A 80 7.06 -0.42 -7.25
C ILE A 80 6.07 -1.31 -6.50
N ALA A 81 6.25 -1.46 -5.18
CA ALA A 81 5.33 -2.24 -4.38
C ALA A 81 3.89 -1.69 -4.42
N MET A 82 3.71 -0.38 -4.30
CA MET A 82 2.38 0.25 -4.43
C MET A 82 1.80 0.07 -5.85
N GLU A 83 2.60 0.32 -6.89
CA GLU A 83 2.16 0.21 -8.29
C GLU A 83 1.71 -1.22 -8.64
N CYS A 84 2.47 -2.24 -8.26
CA CYS A 84 2.10 -3.64 -8.48
C CYS A 84 0.86 -4.06 -7.69
N LEU A 85 0.75 -3.67 -6.41
CA LEU A 85 -0.40 -4.01 -5.58
C LEU A 85 -1.69 -3.37 -6.09
N THR A 86 -1.65 -2.06 -6.35
CA THR A 86 -2.81 -1.31 -6.87
C THR A 86 -3.26 -1.85 -8.24
N ALA A 87 -2.32 -2.12 -9.16
CA ALA A 87 -2.64 -2.71 -10.46
C ALA A 87 -3.26 -4.11 -10.33
N SER A 88 -2.70 -4.97 -9.48
CA SER A 88 -3.20 -6.34 -9.31
C SER A 88 -4.60 -6.38 -8.69
N ILE A 89 -4.86 -5.53 -7.69
CA ILE A 89 -6.17 -5.44 -7.04
C ILE A 89 -7.22 -4.85 -7.99
N ALA A 90 -6.88 -3.81 -8.75
CA ALA A 90 -7.78 -3.23 -9.75
C ALA A 90 -8.15 -4.23 -10.87
N ALA A 91 -7.17 -5.03 -11.33
CA ALA A 91 -7.42 -6.09 -12.30
C ALA A 91 -8.37 -7.17 -11.75
N ALA A 92 -8.18 -7.58 -10.49
CA ALA A 92 -9.05 -8.58 -9.86
C ALA A 92 -10.51 -8.15 -9.76
N GLY A 93 -10.78 -6.88 -9.48
CA GLY A 93 -12.15 -6.32 -9.50
C GLY A 93 -12.80 -6.37 -10.89
N THR A 94 -12.01 -6.35 -11.96
CA THR A 94 -12.50 -6.45 -13.35
C THR A 94 -12.71 -7.91 -13.77
N GLU A 95 -11.82 -8.81 -13.32
CA GLU A 95 -11.80 -10.22 -13.72
C GLU A 95 -12.63 -11.14 -12.81
N GLY A 96 -13.16 -10.62 -11.69
CA GLY A 96 -13.86 -11.41 -10.68
C GLY A 96 -12.95 -12.36 -9.92
N ALA A 97 -11.65 -12.07 -9.88
CA ALA A 97 -10.69 -12.87 -9.13
C ALA A 97 -10.76 -12.54 -7.63
N GLY A 98 -10.49 -13.52 -6.77
CA GLY A 98 -10.53 -13.31 -5.32
C GLY A 98 -9.45 -12.34 -4.84
N LEU A 99 -9.83 -11.40 -3.97
CA LEU A 99 -8.96 -10.33 -3.47
C LEU A 99 -7.66 -10.84 -2.83
N ARG A 100 -7.72 -11.99 -2.13
CA ARG A 100 -6.53 -12.66 -1.58
C ARG A 100 -5.51 -13.01 -2.66
N THR A 101 -5.96 -13.59 -3.77
CA THR A 101 -5.08 -13.98 -4.88
C THR A 101 -4.45 -12.75 -5.51
N ALA A 102 -5.24 -11.68 -5.67
CA ALA A 102 -4.76 -10.40 -6.19
C ALA A 102 -3.67 -9.78 -5.31
N ILE A 103 -3.87 -9.75 -3.99
CA ILE A 103 -2.86 -9.22 -3.06
C ILE A 103 -1.55 -10.02 -3.17
N VAL A 104 -1.62 -11.35 -3.13
CA VAL A 104 -0.43 -12.21 -3.23
C VAL A 104 0.27 -12.03 -4.57
N ALA A 105 -0.48 -12.00 -5.68
CA ALA A 105 0.08 -11.78 -7.02
C ALA A 105 0.75 -10.40 -7.14
N GLY A 106 0.15 -9.36 -6.56
CA GLY A 106 0.73 -8.01 -6.49
C GLY A 106 2.05 -7.97 -5.70
N VAL A 107 2.12 -8.66 -4.56
CA VAL A 107 3.35 -8.79 -3.77
C VAL A 107 4.44 -9.54 -4.55
N GLU A 108 4.09 -10.64 -5.22
CA GLU A 108 5.04 -11.42 -6.03
C GLU A 108 5.57 -10.61 -7.22
N ALA A 109 4.69 -9.90 -7.93
CA ALA A 109 5.06 -9.01 -9.02
C ALA A 109 6.00 -7.89 -8.56
N ALA A 110 5.69 -7.26 -7.43
CA ALA A 110 6.55 -6.24 -6.83
C ALA A 110 7.94 -6.79 -6.51
N ASN A 111 8.00 -7.93 -5.82
CA ASN A 111 9.28 -8.56 -5.47
C ASN A 111 10.10 -8.93 -6.71
N GLN A 112 9.47 -9.44 -7.76
CA GLN A 112 10.16 -9.76 -9.01
C GLN A 112 10.74 -8.49 -9.65
N GLN A 113 9.93 -7.43 -9.80
CA GLN A 113 10.36 -6.17 -10.41
C GLN A 113 11.46 -5.48 -9.61
N ILE A 114 11.38 -5.49 -8.26
CA ILE A 114 12.42 -4.94 -7.38
C ILE A 114 13.73 -5.71 -7.54
N ARG A 115 13.68 -7.05 -7.58
CA ARG A 115 14.87 -7.89 -7.78
C ARG A 115 15.53 -7.64 -9.14
N ASP A 116 14.73 -7.40 -10.17
CA ASP A 116 15.23 -7.13 -11.52
C ASP A 116 15.96 -5.80 -11.65
N MET A 117 15.74 -4.86 -10.72
CA MET A 117 16.56 -3.63 -10.64
C MET A 117 18.03 -3.92 -10.30
N LYS A 118 18.32 -5.04 -9.62
CA LYS A 118 19.68 -5.45 -9.22
C LYS A 118 20.46 -4.39 -8.43
N THR A 119 19.75 -3.55 -7.69
CA THR A 119 20.31 -2.45 -6.87
C THR A 119 20.55 -2.84 -5.42
N GLY A 120 20.01 -3.99 -4.98
CA GLY A 120 19.98 -4.38 -3.56
C GLY A 120 18.93 -3.65 -2.74
N ALA A 121 18.05 -2.87 -3.37
CA ALA A 121 16.90 -2.26 -2.71
C ALA A 121 15.82 -3.29 -2.38
N GLY A 122 14.98 -2.97 -1.40
CA GLY A 122 13.84 -3.75 -0.97
C GLY A 122 12.77 -2.87 -0.31
N ALA A 123 11.64 -3.46 0.04
CA ALA A 123 10.61 -2.81 0.82
C ALA A 123 9.95 -3.83 1.75
N THR A 124 9.64 -3.41 2.96
CA THR A 124 8.72 -4.14 3.83
C THR A 124 7.30 -3.86 3.40
N LEU A 125 6.36 -4.75 3.73
CA LEU A 125 4.94 -4.56 3.47
C LEU A 125 4.12 -4.99 4.68
N ALA A 126 3.19 -4.12 5.08
CA ALA A 126 2.06 -4.43 5.94
C ALA A 126 0.79 -4.16 5.13
N VAL A 127 0.06 -5.21 4.79
CA VAL A 127 -1.18 -5.13 4.01
C VAL A 127 -2.33 -5.72 4.81
N VAL A 128 -3.46 -5.03 4.88
CA VAL A 128 -4.68 -5.59 5.47
C VAL A 128 -5.81 -5.52 4.46
N GLN A 129 -6.42 -6.68 4.20
CA GLN A 129 -7.71 -6.79 3.53
C GLN A 129 -8.82 -6.63 4.56
N LEU A 130 -9.76 -5.75 4.28
CA LEU A 130 -10.98 -5.53 5.05
C LEU A 130 -12.18 -5.96 4.20
N GLU A 131 -12.95 -6.93 4.66
CA GLU A 131 -14.10 -7.45 3.92
C GLU A 131 -15.08 -8.14 4.88
N ASN A 132 -16.38 -7.85 4.77
CA ASN A 132 -17.43 -8.49 5.57
C ASN A 132 -17.21 -8.43 7.10
N GLY A 133 -16.59 -7.35 7.59
CA GLY A 133 -16.25 -7.19 9.02
C GLY A 133 -15.04 -8.01 9.48
N GLU A 134 -14.33 -8.67 8.57
CA GLU A 134 -13.08 -9.38 8.84
C GLU A 134 -11.86 -8.55 8.40
N ALA A 135 -10.78 -8.63 9.18
CA ALA A 135 -9.47 -8.10 8.82
C ALA A 135 -8.50 -9.26 8.57
N ARG A 136 -7.92 -9.32 7.37
CA ARG A 136 -6.95 -10.34 6.97
C ARG A 136 -5.59 -9.68 6.67
N PRO A 137 -4.59 -9.86 7.55
CA PRO A 137 -3.28 -9.27 7.36
C PRO A 137 -2.37 -10.11 6.45
N TYR A 138 -1.45 -9.44 5.76
CA TYR A 138 -0.35 -9.98 4.97
C TYR A 138 0.91 -9.17 5.27
N HIS A 139 2.04 -9.84 5.49
CA HIS A 139 3.29 -9.20 5.90
C HIS A 139 4.48 -9.68 5.07
N VAL A 140 5.38 -8.74 4.79
CA VAL A 140 6.73 -9.00 4.27
C VAL A 140 7.70 -8.13 5.07
N GLY A 141 8.66 -8.73 5.76
CA GLY A 141 9.60 -7.99 6.61
C GLY A 141 9.02 -7.69 8.01
N ASP A 142 9.39 -6.54 8.56
CA ASP A 142 9.16 -6.15 9.96
C ASP A 142 8.15 -5.01 10.16
N ALA A 143 7.48 -4.55 9.10
CA ALA A 143 6.33 -3.66 9.20
C ALA A 143 5.18 -4.32 9.98
N GLN A 144 4.52 -3.55 10.85
CA GLN A 144 3.59 -4.06 11.85
C GLN A 144 2.13 -3.73 11.53
N ILE A 145 1.24 -4.64 11.93
CA ILE A 145 -0.22 -4.44 11.99
C ILE A 145 -0.61 -4.74 13.44
N LEU A 146 -1.39 -3.84 14.04
CA LEU A 146 -1.86 -3.93 15.42
C LEU A 146 -3.40 -3.91 15.39
N LEU A 147 -4.03 -4.80 16.17
CA LEU A 147 -5.48 -4.98 16.28
C LEU A 147 -5.94 -4.87 17.73
#